data_AF-B4SCP6-F1
#
_entry.id   AF-B4SCP6-F1
#
_cell.length_a   1.000
_cell.length_b   1.000
_cell.length_c   1.000
_cell.angle_alpha   90.00
_cell.angle_beta   90.00
_cell.angle_gamma   90.00
#
_symmetry.space_group_name_H-M   'P 1'
#
loop_
_entity.id
_entity.type
_entity.pdbx_description
1 polymer ?
#
loop_
_entity_poly.entity_id
_entity_poly.type
_entity_poly.pdbx_seq_one_letter_code
_entity_poly.pdbx_strand_id
1 'polypeptide(L)'
;MQAKSLILSSEEVDPDYRSNLQTIKELRDAFDHLMRIIVERFSDDKSALGDTSGSEYFQKNIQKSIGHVYRAAFDALDGAVMSLREKIISKKQTHLTNRRPLKCLLRLQNKFTRILTIC
;
A
#
# COMPACT_ATOMS: atom_id res chain seq x y z
N MET A 1 -1.08 -7.89 11.28
CA MET A 1 -2.12 -7.67 10.25
C MET A 1 -2.12 -6.19 9.82
N GLN A 2 -1.09 -5.73 9.11
CA GLN A 2 -0.91 -4.32 8.73
C GLN A 2 -0.65 -4.14 7.22
N ALA A 3 0.13 -5.04 6.59
CA ALA A 3 0.44 -5.01 5.16
C ALA A 3 -0.80 -4.96 4.25
N LYS A 4 -1.79 -5.83 4.51
CA LYS A 4 -3.05 -5.85 3.75
C LYS A 4 -3.82 -4.53 3.87
N SER A 5 -3.81 -3.90 5.05
CA SER A 5 -4.49 -2.62 5.25
C SER A 5 -3.86 -1.52 4.40
N LEU A 6 -2.53 -1.49 4.31
CA LEU A 6 -1.82 -0.50 3.49
C LEU A 6 -2.14 -0.67 2.00
N ILE A 7 -2.18 -1.91 1.52
CA ILE A 7 -2.55 -2.20 0.13
C ILE A 7 -3.97 -1.72 -0.17
N LEU A 8 -4.95 -2.06 0.67
CA LEU A 8 -6.34 -1.60 0.49
C LEU A 8 -6.47 -0.08 0.58
N SER A 9 -5.80 0.56 1.54
CA SER A 9 -5.78 2.03 1.61
C SER A 9 -5.19 2.67 0.36
N SER A 10 -4.19 2.06 -0.28
CA SER A 10 -3.63 2.58 -1.54
C SER A 10 -4.64 2.55 -2.69
N GLU A 11 -5.45 1.49 -2.77
CA GLU A 11 -6.51 1.34 -3.77
C GLU A 11 -7.68 2.29 -3.54
N GLU A 12 -7.95 2.65 -2.29
CA GLU A 12 -8.96 3.67 -1.93
C GLU A 12 -8.47 5.08 -2.26
N VAL A 13 -7.19 5.36 -2.00
CA VAL A 13 -6.56 6.63 -2.35
C VAL A 13 -6.58 6.85 -3.85
N ASP A 14 -6.31 5.80 -4.64
CA ASP A 14 -6.27 5.89 -6.09
C ASP A 14 -6.79 4.60 -6.76
N PRO A 15 -7.98 4.63 -7.39
CA PRO A 15 -8.57 3.47 -8.03
C PRO A 15 -7.70 2.81 -9.10
N ASP A 16 -6.82 3.58 -9.76
CA ASP A 16 -5.92 3.05 -10.81
C ASP A 16 -4.85 2.11 -10.21
N TYR A 17 -4.54 2.27 -8.91
CA TYR A 17 -3.59 1.41 -8.20
C TYR A 17 -4.12 0.01 -7.89
N ARG A 18 -5.41 -0.29 -8.10
CA ARG A 18 -5.95 -1.66 -8.06
C ARG A 18 -5.25 -2.60 -9.04
N SER A 19 -4.69 -2.03 -10.12
CA SER A 19 -3.94 -2.77 -11.14
C SER A 19 -2.43 -2.57 -11.01
N ASN A 20 -1.92 -2.22 -9.82
CA ASN A 20 -0.48 -2.10 -9.59
C ASN A 20 0.19 -3.46 -9.76
N LEU A 21 0.76 -3.69 -10.96
CA LEU A 21 1.40 -4.94 -11.35
C LEU A 21 2.54 -5.33 -10.41
N GLN A 22 3.25 -4.35 -9.86
CA GLN A 22 4.36 -4.59 -8.95
C GLN A 22 3.84 -5.14 -7.61
N THR A 23 2.83 -4.51 -7.00
CA THR A 23 2.20 -5.01 -5.77
C THR A 23 1.60 -6.41 -5.96
N ILE A 24 0.91 -6.65 -7.09
CA ILE A 24 0.31 -7.95 -7.41
C ILE A 24 1.38 -9.03 -7.58
N LYS A 25 2.47 -8.72 -8.28
CA LYS A 25 3.60 -9.64 -8.48
C LYS A 25 4.21 -10.04 -7.14
N GLU A 26 4.51 -9.08 -6.26
CA GLU A 26 5.11 -9.38 -4.96
C GLU A 26 4.19 -10.24 -4.08
N LEU A 27 2.86 -10.00 -4.11
CA LEU A 27 1.92 -10.88 -3.41
C LEU A 27 1.89 -12.30 -4.00
N ARG A 28 1.99 -12.44 -5.33
CA ARG A 28 2.09 -13.75 -5.97
C ARG A 28 3.36 -14.48 -5.52
N ASP A 29 4.52 -13.81 -5.58
CA ASP A 29 5.79 -14.39 -5.16
C ASP A 29 5.75 -14.81 -3.67
N ALA A 30 5.09 -14.01 -2.82
CA ALA A 30 4.86 -14.36 -1.42
C ALA A 30 4.06 -15.66 -1.25
N PHE A 31 2.98 -15.83 -2.03
CA PHE A 31 2.14 -17.02 -1.99
C PHE A 31 2.83 -18.23 -2.63
N ASP A 32 3.63 -18.04 -3.67
CA ASP A 32 4.42 -19.12 -4.26
C ASP A 32 5.41 -19.69 -3.23
N HIS A 33 6.07 -18.83 -2.44
CA HIS A 33 6.91 -19.28 -1.34
C HIS A 33 6.12 -20.02 -0.25
N LEU A 34 4.91 -19.55 0.09
CA LEU A 34 4.04 -20.24 1.04
C LEU A 34 3.56 -21.60 0.52
N MET A 35 3.23 -21.70 -0.76
CA MET A 35 2.80 -22.95 -1.39
C MET A 35 3.93 -23.99 -1.42
N ARG A 36 5.18 -23.57 -1.64
CA ARG A 36 6.35 -24.47 -1.54
C ARG A 36 6.46 -25.13 -0.16
N ILE A 37 6.20 -24.37 0.91
CA ILE A 37 6.19 -24.89 2.27
C ILE A 37 5.03 -25.88 2.48
N ILE A 38 3.86 -25.59 1.95
CA ILE A 38 2.70 -26.47 2.03
C ILE A 38 3.00 -27.80 1.33
N VAL A 39 3.58 -27.75 0.13
CA VAL A 39 3.99 -28.95 -0.62
C VAL A 39 5.06 -29.73 0.15
N GLU A 40 6.07 -29.07 0.71
CA GLU A 40 7.10 -29.76 1.52
C GLU A 40 6.53 -30.51 2.73
N ARG A 41 5.50 -29.94 3.37
CA ARG A 41 4.96 -30.46 4.62
C ARG A 41 3.85 -31.50 4.43
N PHE A 42 3.07 -31.39 3.35
CA PHE A 42 1.83 -32.15 3.18
C PHE A 42 1.79 -33.02 1.93
N SER A 43 2.71 -32.86 0.97
CA SER A 43 2.75 -33.71 -0.21
C SER A 43 3.63 -34.93 -0.01
N ASP A 44 3.10 -36.10 -0.35
CA ASP A 44 3.86 -37.35 -0.44
C ASP A 44 4.84 -37.33 -1.62
N ASP A 45 4.50 -36.60 -2.68
CA ASP A 45 5.36 -36.35 -3.83
C ASP A 45 6.23 -35.10 -3.61
N LYS A 46 7.49 -35.35 -3.22
CA LYS A 46 8.51 -34.30 -3.04
C LYS A 46 9.33 -34.04 -4.31
N SER A 47 8.98 -34.63 -5.45
CA SER A 47 9.72 -34.42 -6.72
C SER A 47 9.81 -32.93 -7.11
N ALA A 48 8.81 -32.12 -6.75
CA ALA A 48 8.77 -30.68 -6.99
C ALA A 48 9.76 -29.86 -6.12
N LEU A 49 10.32 -30.43 -5.06
CA LEU A 49 11.21 -29.74 -4.11
C LEU A 49 12.70 -29.95 -4.41
N GLY A 50 13.04 -30.93 -5.27
CA GLY A 50 14.42 -31.34 -5.52
C GLY A 50 15.14 -31.81 -4.26
N ASP A 51 16.48 -31.76 -4.25
CA ASP A 51 17.32 -32.15 -3.10
C ASP A 51 17.24 -31.19 -1.89
N THR A 52 16.43 -30.13 -1.99
CA THR A 52 16.39 -29.06 -0.97
C THR A 52 15.17 -29.25 -0.08
N SER A 53 15.26 -30.18 0.88
CA SER A 53 14.21 -30.39 1.88
C SER A 53 14.77 -30.31 3.30
N GLY A 54 13.95 -29.84 4.25
CA GLY A 54 14.30 -29.78 5.67
C GLY A 54 14.03 -28.42 6.31
N SER A 55 14.38 -28.33 7.60
CA SER A 55 14.10 -27.15 8.44
C SER A 55 14.64 -25.84 7.85
N GLU A 56 15.83 -25.86 7.23
CA GLU A 56 16.43 -24.69 6.62
C GLU A 56 15.65 -24.20 5.38
N TYR A 57 15.16 -25.13 4.55
CA TYR A 57 14.33 -24.81 3.39
C TYR A 57 13.01 -24.16 3.83
N PHE A 58 12.37 -24.73 4.86
CA PHE A 58 11.16 -24.17 5.47
C PHE A 58 11.39 -22.72 5.94
N GLN A 59 12.43 -22.49 6.75
CA GLN A 59 12.74 -21.17 7.30
C GLN A 59 13.03 -20.15 6.20
N LYS A 60 13.82 -20.56 5.19
CA LYS A 60 14.14 -19.70 4.04
C LYS A 60 12.90 -19.29 3.26
N ASN A 61 11.98 -20.21 2.99
CA ASN A 61 10.76 -19.88 2.26
C ASN A 61 9.79 -19.02 3.10
N ILE A 62 9.71 -19.24 4.42
CA ILE A 62 8.90 -18.40 5.30
C ILE A 62 9.45 -16.98 5.29
N GLN A 63 10.75 -16.82 5.47
CA GLN A 63 11.39 -15.50 5.48
C GLN A 63 11.21 -14.78 4.15
N LYS A 64 11.34 -15.49 3.01
CA LYS A 64 11.06 -14.93 1.68
C LYS A 64 9.60 -14.51 1.52
N SER A 65 8.66 -15.36 1.90
CA SER A 65 7.22 -15.05 1.83
C SER A 65 6.89 -13.77 2.60
N ILE A 66 7.40 -13.65 3.84
CA ILE A 66 7.25 -12.44 4.66
C ILE A 66 7.87 -11.23 3.96
N GLY A 67 9.10 -11.37 3.42
CA GLY A 67 9.79 -10.30 2.70
C GLY A 67 8.97 -9.76 1.53
N HIS A 68 8.39 -10.64 0.71
CA HIS A 68 7.53 -10.26 -0.41
C HIS A 68 6.24 -9.57 0.05
N VAL A 69 5.61 -10.00 1.16
CA VAL A 69 4.44 -9.31 1.74
C VAL A 69 4.79 -7.88 2.16
N TYR A 70 5.94 -7.68 2.80
CA TYR A 70 6.39 -6.33 3.16
C TYR A 70 6.72 -5.50 1.92
N ARG A 71 7.39 -6.07 0.92
CA ARG A 71 7.69 -5.38 -0.34
C ARG A 71 6.43 -4.90 -1.04
N ALA A 72 5.42 -5.76 -1.14
CA ALA A 72 4.10 -5.42 -1.68
C ALA A 72 3.45 -4.24 -0.93
N ALA A 73 3.53 -4.24 0.40
CA ALA A 73 2.98 -3.18 1.23
C ALA A 73 3.72 -1.84 1.07
N PHE A 74 5.05 -1.86 0.97
CA PHE A 74 5.84 -0.66 0.71
C PHE A 74 5.61 -0.12 -0.71
N ASP A 75 5.54 -0.99 -1.72
CA ASP A 75 5.19 -0.58 -3.10
C ASP A 75 3.80 0.07 -3.18
N ALA A 76 2.84 -0.45 -2.42
CA ALA A 76 1.50 0.14 -2.31
C ALA A 76 1.53 1.50 -1.59
N LEU A 77 2.28 1.62 -0.50
CA LEU A 77 2.43 2.87 0.25
C LEU A 77 3.11 3.96 -0.58
N ASP A 78 4.20 3.64 -1.27
CA ASP A 78 4.91 4.57 -2.15
C ASP A 78 3.99 5.09 -3.26
N GLY A 79 3.20 4.19 -3.84
CA GLY A 79 2.16 4.53 -4.79
C GLY A 79 1.14 5.53 -4.24
N ALA A 80 0.57 5.22 -3.07
CA ALA A 80 -0.41 6.08 -2.41
C ALA A 80 0.15 7.48 -2.10
N VAL A 81 1.40 7.56 -1.62
CA VAL A 81 2.07 8.83 -1.32
C VAL A 81 2.28 9.65 -2.59
N MET A 82 2.66 9.04 -3.70
CA MET A 82 2.77 9.73 -4.99
C MET A 82 1.42 10.27 -5.47
N SER A 83 0.36 9.45 -5.46
CA SER A 83 -0.99 9.89 -5.83
C SER A 83 -1.50 11.04 -4.95
N LEU A 84 -1.27 10.98 -3.64
CA LEU A 84 -1.65 12.06 -2.72
C LEU A 84 -0.88 13.35 -3.02
N ARG A 85 0.43 13.25 -3.28
CA ARG A 85 1.26 14.40 -3.64
C ARG A 85 0.73 15.10 -4.89
N GLU A 86 0.41 14.34 -5.94
CA GLU A 86 -0.14 14.89 -7.18
C GLU A 86 -1.50 15.56 -6.96
N LYS A 87 -2.39 14.93 -6.20
CA LYS A 87 -3.71 15.49 -5.85
C LYS A 87 -3.60 16.80 -5.06
N ILE A 88 -2.64 16.89 -4.14
CA ILE A 88 -2.38 18.12 -3.37
C ILE A 88 -1.85 19.24 -4.27
N ILE A 89 -0.90 18.93 -5.16
CA ILE A 89 -0.32 19.91 -6.10
C ILE A 89 -1.41 20.43 -7.06
N SER A 90 -2.19 19.52 -7.64
CA SER A 90 -3.30 19.86 -8.54
C SER A 90 -4.32 20.78 -7.86
N LYS A 91 -4.78 20.46 -6.65
CA LYS A 91 -5.71 21.32 -5.89
C LYS A 91 -5.14 22.71 -5.57
N LYS A 92 -3.86 22.80 -5.21
CA LYS A 92 -3.21 24.10 -4.97
C LYS A 92 -3.18 24.95 -6.23
N GLN A 93 -2.89 24.34 -7.38
CA GLN A 93 -2.86 25.04 -8.67
C GLN A 93 -4.25 25.55 -9.05
N THR A 94 -5.32 24.75 -8.86
CA THR A 94 -6.70 25.19 -9.09
C THR A 94 -7.11 26.36 -8.19
N HIS A 95 -6.67 26.39 -6.93
CA HIS A 95 -6.94 27.51 -6.03
C HIS A 95 -6.20 28.79 -6.41
N LEU A 96 -5.01 28.68 -7.00
CA LEU A 96 -4.24 29.83 -7.49
C LEU A 96 -4.81 30.39 -8.79
N THR A 97 -5.30 29.54 -9.70
CA THR A 97 -5.93 29.97 -10.96
C THR A 97 -7.35 30.51 -10.77
N ASN A 98 -8.07 30.10 -9.73
CA ASN A 98 -9.44 30.53 -9.43
C ASN A 98 -9.53 31.75 -8.50
N ARG A 99 -8.47 32.57 -8.40
CA ARG A 99 -8.52 33.88 -7.70
C ARG A 99 -9.39 34.87 -8.48
N ARG A 100 -10.72 34.72 -8.38
CA ARG A 100 -11.65 35.86 -8.49
C ARG A 100 -11.31 36.88 -7.40
N PRO A 101 -11.51 38.19 -7.63
CA PRO A 101 -11.04 39.23 -6.72
C PRO A 101 -11.56 39.02 -5.30
N LEU A 102 -10.64 39.22 -4.35
CA LEU A 102 -10.62 38.95 -2.91
C LEU A 102 -11.77 39.57 -2.06
N LYS A 103 -13.03 39.57 -2.51
CA LYS A 103 -14.14 40.15 -1.73
C LYS A 103 -14.89 39.14 -0.85
N CYS A 104 -14.72 37.83 -1.06
CA CYS A 104 -15.49 36.81 -0.31
C CYS A 104 -14.77 36.24 0.93
N LEU A 105 -13.43 36.34 1.00
CA LEU A 105 -12.63 35.72 2.07
C LEU A 105 -12.72 36.42 3.45
N LEU A 106 -13.17 37.68 3.50
CA LEU A 106 -13.40 38.39 4.78
C LEU A 106 -14.59 37.85 5.60
N ARG A 107 -15.48 37.03 5.02
CA ARG A 107 -16.63 36.47 5.76
C ARG A 107 -16.34 35.16 6.49
N LEU A 108 -15.28 34.43 6.10
CA LEU A 108 -14.96 33.12 6.69
C LEU A 108 -13.99 33.20 7.87
N GLN A 109 -13.13 34.23 7.93
CA GLN A 109 -12.21 34.43 9.05
C GLN A 109 -12.95 34.68 10.38
N ASN A 110 -14.12 35.33 10.34
CA ASN A 110 -14.91 35.63 11.54
C ASN A 110 -15.68 34.42 12.13
N LYS A 111 -15.76 33.27 11.44
CA LYS A 111 -16.41 32.07 11.97
C LYS A 111 -15.46 31.15 12.74
N PHE A 112 -14.16 31.16 12.43
CA PHE A 112 -13.19 30.27 13.08
C PHE A 112 -12.76 30.75 14.48
N THR A 113 -12.82 32.05 14.77
CA THR A 113 -12.42 32.59 16.08
C THR A 113 -13.39 32.25 17.22
N ARG A 114 -14.61 31.75 16.94
CA ARG A 114 -15.59 31.37 17.97
C ARG A 114 -15.50 29.92 18.44
N ILE A 115 -14.70 29.08 17.79
CA ILE A 115 -14.57 27.66 18.19
C ILE A 115 -13.34 27.43 19.10
N LEU A 116 -12.37 28.34 19.12
CA LEU A 116 -11.13 28.19 19.90
C LEU A 116 -11.18 28.79 21.32
N THR A 117 -12.37 28.97 21.92
CA THR A 117 -12.51 29.49 23.30
C THR A 117 -13.34 28.58 24.22
N ILE A 118 -13.56 27.31 23.84
CA ILE A 118 -14.25 26.31 24.68
C ILE A 118 -13.44 25.00 24.78
N CYS A 119 -12.12 25.05 24.66
CA CYS A 119 -11.21 24.01 25.14
C CYS A 119 -10.10 24.67 25.96
#